data_AF-A0A2W4ITG2-F1
#
_entry.id   AF-A0A2W4ITG2-F1
#
_cell.length_a   1.000
_cell.length_b   1.000
_cell.length_c   1.000
_cell.angle_alpha   90.00
_cell.angle_beta   90.00
_cell.angle_gamma   90.00
#
_symmetry.space_group_name_H-M   'P 1'
#
loop_
_entity.id
_entity.type
_entity.pdbx_description
1 polymer ?
#
loop_
_entity_poly.entity_id
_entity_poly.type
_entity_poly.pdbx_seq_one_letter_code
_entity_poly.pdbx_strand_id
1 'polypeptide(L)'
;MLLSKDAIADVLEVLRPSDFYRPAHQAIYDAILDLYSRGEPADPITISAELERRGELARVGGAPYLHTLIATVPTAANAAYYAQIVAEKAVLRRLVEAGTRIVQYGYGAADAQGAAVDEVV
;
A
#
# COMPACT_ATOMS: atom_id res chain seq x y z
N MET A 1 -5.61 2.62 -11.69
CA MET A 1 -6.16 1.35 -11.17
C MET A 1 -7.69 1.29 -11.28
N LEU A 2 -8.46 2.09 -10.54
CA LEU A 2 -9.94 2.07 -10.58
C LEU A 2 -10.58 2.41 -11.95
N LEU A 3 -9.83 3.08 -12.83
CA LEU A 3 -10.29 3.55 -14.15
C LEU A 3 -9.75 2.73 -15.32
N SER A 4 -8.73 1.90 -15.11
CA SER A 4 -8.05 1.16 -16.19
C SER A 4 -7.26 -0.01 -15.63
N LYS A 5 -7.42 -1.17 -16.30
CA LYS A 5 -6.69 -2.41 -16.01
C LYS A 5 -5.21 -2.30 -16.35
N ASP A 6 -4.84 -1.60 -17.42
CA ASP A 6 -3.43 -1.41 -17.81
C ASP A 6 -2.68 -0.62 -16.73
N ALA A 7 -3.35 0.38 -16.16
CA ALA A 7 -2.84 1.14 -15.03
C ALA A 7 -2.72 0.31 -13.73
N ILE A 8 -3.21 -0.93 -13.66
CA ILE A 8 -2.91 -1.86 -12.57
C ILE A 8 -1.58 -2.54 -12.83
N ALA A 9 -1.34 -3.00 -14.06
CA ALA A 9 -0.09 -3.64 -14.45
C ALA A 9 1.11 -2.73 -14.22
N ASP A 10 1.04 -1.48 -14.69
CA ASP A 10 2.12 -0.49 -14.53
C ASP A 10 2.46 -0.23 -13.05
N VAL A 11 1.45 -0.22 -12.18
CA VAL A 11 1.62 0.11 -10.75
C VAL A 11 2.09 -1.12 -9.96
N LEU A 12 1.71 -2.32 -10.38
CA LEU A 12 2.05 -3.58 -9.72
C LEU A 12 3.55 -3.88 -9.76
N GLU A 13 4.24 -3.43 -10.80
CA GLU A 13 5.71 -3.56 -10.91
C GLU A 13 6.45 -2.69 -9.88
N VAL A 14 5.84 -1.58 -9.46
CA VAL A 14 6.50 -0.55 -8.65
C VAL A 14 6.14 -0.62 -7.16
N LEU A 15 4.89 -0.97 -6.85
CA LEU A 15 4.37 -0.86 -5.48
C LEU A 15 4.09 -2.20 -4.82
N ARG A 16 4.18 -2.17 -3.49
CA ARG A 16 3.62 -3.16 -2.58
C ARG A 16 2.54 -2.51 -1.71
N PRO A 17 1.58 -3.28 -1.16
CA PRO A 17 0.54 -2.74 -0.29
C PRO A 17 1.10 -1.92 0.87
N SER A 18 2.17 -2.40 1.50
CA SER A 18 2.89 -1.70 2.59
C SER A 18 3.49 -0.34 2.21
N ASP A 19 3.60 -0.03 0.91
CA ASP A 19 4.11 1.26 0.45
C ASP A 19 3.11 2.40 0.59
N PHE A 20 1.82 2.09 0.79
CA PHE A 20 0.84 3.11 1.15
C PHE A 20 0.94 3.47 2.63
N TYR A 21 0.99 4.77 2.94
CA TYR A 21 1.06 5.23 4.33
C TYR A 21 -0.25 5.00 5.11
N ARG A 22 -1.39 5.16 4.43
CA ARG A 22 -2.71 5.02 5.06
C ARG A 22 -3.16 3.56 4.98
N PRO A 23 -3.52 2.90 6.11
CA PRO A 23 -4.03 1.52 6.10
C PRO A 23 -5.25 1.34 5.19
N ALA A 24 -6.11 2.36 5.07
CA ALA A 24 -7.23 2.34 4.14
C ALA A 24 -6.79 2.16 2.68
N HIS A 25 -5.70 2.83 2.27
CA HIS A 25 -5.15 2.70 0.90
C HIS A 25 -4.44 1.37 0.69
N GLN A 26 -3.78 0.84 1.72
CA GLN A 26 -3.22 -0.52 1.68
C GLN A 26 -4.32 -1.55 1.39
N ALA A 27 -5.41 -1.53 2.17
CA ALA A 27 -6.54 -2.44 2.01
C ALA A 27 -7.22 -2.33 0.63
N ILE A 28 -7.42 -1.10 0.13
CA ILE A 28 -7.96 -0.88 -1.23
C ILE A 28 -7.01 -1.46 -2.28
N TYR A 29 -5.71 -1.22 -2.16
CA TYR A 29 -4.71 -1.75 -3.10
C TYR A 29 -4.68 -3.28 -3.07
N ASP A 30 -4.70 -3.89 -1.89
CA ASP A 30 -4.79 -5.35 -1.71
C ASP A 30 -6.05 -5.95 -2.35
N ALA A 31 -7.20 -5.28 -2.21
CA ALA A 31 -8.44 -5.71 -2.87
C ALA A 31 -8.33 -5.64 -4.40
N ILE A 32 -7.69 -4.58 -4.93
CA ILE A 32 -7.44 -4.44 -6.37
C ILE A 32 -6.53 -5.56 -6.87
N LEU A 33 -5.44 -5.87 -6.15
CA LEU A 33 -4.50 -6.93 -6.52
C LEU A 33 -5.17 -8.31 -6.54
N ASP A 34 -6.00 -8.60 -5.56
CA ASP A 34 -6.71 -9.88 -5.46
C ASP A 34 -7.69 -10.06 -6.63
N LEU A 35 -8.52 -9.05 -6.93
CA LEU A 35 -9.41 -9.06 -8.09
C LEU A 35 -8.63 -9.23 -9.39
N TYR A 36 -7.54 -8.48 -9.54
CA TYR A 36 -6.67 -8.55 -10.72
C TYR A 36 -6.05 -9.96 -10.88
N SER A 37 -5.62 -10.59 -9.78
CA SER A 37 -5.05 -11.95 -9.81
C SER A 37 -6.06 -13.02 -10.23
N ARG A 38 -7.34 -12.81 -9.92
CA ARG A 38 -8.46 -13.65 -10.36
C ARG A 38 -8.95 -13.34 -11.78
N GLY A 39 -8.37 -12.33 -12.44
CA GLY A 39 -8.80 -11.85 -13.75
C GLY A 39 -10.13 -11.07 -13.72
N GLU A 40 -10.60 -10.69 -12.53
CA GLU A 40 -11.83 -9.93 -12.33
C GLU A 40 -11.57 -8.43 -12.53
N PRO A 41 -12.56 -7.66 -13.03
CA PRO A 41 -12.43 -6.21 -13.15
C PRO A 41 -12.36 -5.57 -11.76
N ALA A 42 -11.43 -4.63 -11.58
CA ALA A 42 -11.24 -3.88 -10.33
C ALA A 42 -11.83 -2.47 -10.46
N ASP A 43 -13.16 -2.39 -10.49
CA ASP A 43 -13.95 -1.17 -10.54
C ASP A 43 -14.51 -0.85 -9.13
N PRO A 44 -15.04 0.36 -8.85
CA PRO A 44 -15.48 0.70 -7.49
C PRO A 44 -16.61 -0.19 -6.96
N ILE A 45 -17.41 -0.85 -7.81
CA ILE A 45 -18.46 -1.77 -7.36
C ILE A 45 -17.82 -3.09 -6.90
N THR A 46 -16.97 -3.69 -7.74
CA THR A 46 -16.32 -4.97 -7.39
C THR A 46 -15.37 -4.84 -6.22
N ILE A 47 -14.67 -3.72 -6.11
CA ILE A 47 -13.79 -3.44 -4.97
C ILE A 47 -14.59 -3.19 -3.70
N SER A 48 -15.74 -2.50 -3.78
CA SER A 48 -16.61 -2.35 -2.61
C SER A 48 -17.08 -3.71 -2.10
N ALA A 49 -17.52 -4.59 -3.01
CA ALA A 49 -17.95 -5.94 -2.66
C ALA A 49 -16.82 -6.79 -2.06
N GLU A 50 -15.61 -6.71 -2.62
CA GLU A 50 -14.45 -7.43 -2.09
C GLU A 50 -14.04 -6.91 -0.70
N LEU A 51 -14.05 -5.59 -0.49
CA LEU A 51 -13.78 -4.98 0.82
C LEU A 51 -14.87 -5.29 1.84
N GLU A 52 -16.13 -5.40 1.42
CA GLU A 52 -17.23 -5.83 2.28
C GLU A 52 -17.07 -7.28 2.71
N ARG A 53 -16.72 -8.17 1.77
CA ARG A 53 -16.41 -9.58 2.03
C ARG A 53 -15.27 -9.75 3.06
N ARG A 54 -14.29 -8.83 3.05
CA ARG A 54 -13.17 -8.79 4.02
C ARG A 54 -13.53 -8.13 5.35
N GLY A 55 -14.71 -7.49 5.47
CA GLY A 55 -15.08 -6.69 6.64
C GLY A 55 -14.31 -5.38 6.77
N GLU A 56 -13.72 -4.89 5.67
CA GLU A 56 -12.84 -3.70 5.65
C GLU A 56 -13.50 -2.47 5.03
N LEU A 57 -14.66 -2.61 4.36
CA LEU A 57 -15.34 -1.53 3.65
C LEU A 57 -15.59 -0.29 4.53
N ALA A 58 -16.09 -0.50 5.75
CA ALA A 58 -16.32 0.60 6.68
C ALA A 58 -15.01 1.31 7.08
N ARG A 59 -13.93 0.55 7.29
CA ARG A 59 -12.61 1.08 7.68
C ARG A 59 -11.97 1.92 6.58
N VAL A 60 -12.27 1.64 5.31
CA VAL A 60 -11.74 2.43 4.19
C VAL A 60 -12.55 3.70 3.90
N GLY A 61 -13.68 3.92 4.58
CA GLY A 61 -14.58 5.07 4.34
C GLY A 61 -15.79 4.76 3.46
N GLY A 62 -16.07 3.49 3.19
CA GLY A 62 -17.22 3.03 2.42
C GLY A 62 -17.11 3.25 0.90
N ALA A 63 -18.13 2.78 0.17
CA ALA A 63 -18.22 2.96 -1.28
C ALA A 63 -18.07 4.43 -1.76
N PRO A 64 -18.60 5.46 -1.05
CA PRO A 64 -18.40 6.86 -1.44
C PRO A 64 -16.94 7.29 -1.50
N TYR A 65 -16.06 6.68 -0.68
CA TYR A 65 -14.65 7.00 -0.71
C TYR A 65 -13.98 6.54 -2.00
N LEU A 66 -14.36 5.37 -2.54
CA LEU A 66 -13.85 4.89 -3.83
C LEU A 66 -14.25 5.82 -4.99
N HIS A 67 -15.47 6.34 -4.98
CA HIS A 67 -15.90 7.35 -5.96
C HIS A 67 -15.12 8.66 -5.82
N THR A 68 -14.81 9.06 -4.58
CA THR A 68 -13.95 10.22 -4.32
C THR A 68 -12.56 10.01 -4.93
N LEU A 69 -11.96 8.84 -4.75
CA LEU A 69 -10.65 8.51 -5.34
C LEU A 69 -10.68 8.60 -6.87
N ILE A 70 -11.75 8.12 -7.51
CA ILE A 70 -11.92 8.24 -8.96
C ILE A 70 -12.01 9.70 -9.38
N ALA A 71 -12.76 10.52 -8.65
CA ALA A 71 -12.93 11.94 -8.96
C ALA A 71 -11.64 12.77 -8.80
N THR A 72 -10.65 12.28 -8.04
CA THR A 72 -9.38 13.00 -7.83
C THR A 72 -8.45 12.98 -9.03
N VAL A 73 -8.65 12.09 -10.01
CA VAL A 73 -7.78 11.94 -11.17
C VAL A 73 -8.58 12.04 -12.48
N PRO A 74 -8.18 12.90 -13.44
CA PRO A 74 -8.90 13.04 -14.71
C PRO A 74 -8.64 11.86 -15.67
N THR A 75 -7.52 11.15 -15.49
CA THR A 75 -7.12 10.01 -16.34
C THR A 75 -6.21 9.05 -15.58
N ALA A 76 -6.20 7.79 -16.01
CA ALA A 76 -5.28 6.76 -15.50
C ALA A 76 -3.87 6.83 -16.11
N ALA A 77 -3.64 7.67 -17.12
CA ALA A 77 -2.37 7.74 -17.87
C ALA A 77 -1.14 8.02 -17.01
N ASN A 78 -1.31 8.71 -15.87
CA ASN A 78 -0.21 9.07 -14.96
C ASN A 78 -0.03 8.08 -13.80
N ALA A 79 -0.65 6.90 -13.85
CA ALA A 79 -0.63 5.94 -12.74
C ALA A 79 0.80 5.52 -12.36
N ALA A 80 1.65 5.19 -13.34
CA ALA A 80 3.05 4.84 -13.11
C ALA A 80 3.84 5.97 -12.43
N TYR A 81 3.61 7.22 -12.86
CA TYR A 81 4.25 8.40 -12.26
C TYR A 81 3.86 8.59 -10.79
N TYR A 82 2.57 8.46 -10.46
CA TYR A 82 2.13 8.54 -9.06
C TYR A 82 2.62 7.36 -8.22
N ALA A 83 2.71 6.17 -8.80
CA ALA A 83 3.27 5.00 -8.13
C ALA A 83 4.72 5.24 -7.71
N GLN A 84 5.54 5.84 -8.58
CA GLN A 84 6.92 6.19 -8.26
C GLN A 84 7.01 7.15 -7.07
N ILE A 85 6.14 8.17 -7.00
CA ILE A 85 6.09 9.09 -5.85
C ILE A 85 5.77 8.34 -4.56
N VAL A 86 4.80 7.42 -4.58
CA VAL A 86 4.45 6.61 -3.40
C VAL A 86 5.63 5.72 -2.98
N ALA A 87 6.30 5.07 -3.94
CA ALA A 87 7.44 4.21 -3.70
C ALA A 87 8.61 4.97 -3.04
N GLU A 88 8.96 6.15 -3.55
CA GLU A 88 10.01 7.00 -2.98
C GLU A 88 9.70 7.37 -1.52
N LYS A 89 8.45 7.77 -1.24
CA LYS A 89 8.03 8.07 0.13
C LYS A 89 8.03 6.82 1.02
N ALA A 90 7.72 5.65 0.48
CA ALA A 90 7.79 4.40 1.23
C ALA A 90 9.21 4.04 1.63
N VAL A 91 10.18 4.19 0.73
CA VAL A 91 11.61 3.98 1.02
C VAL A 91 12.08 4.91 2.14
N LEU A 92 11.73 6.20 2.08
CA LEU A 92 12.09 7.16 3.13
C LEU A 92 11.49 6.78 4.50
N ARG A 93 10.25 6.29 4.54
CA ARG A 93 9.64 5.81 5.79
C ARG A 93 10.36 4.58 6.35
N ARG A 94 10.66 3.59 5.49
CA ARG A 94 11.42 2.40 5.89
C ARG A 94 12.82 2.76 6.42
N LEU A 95 13.45 3.80 5.87
CA LEU A 95 14.74 4.31 6.36
C LEU A 95 14.61 4.90 7.79
N VAL A 96 13.56 5.68 8.05
CA VAL A 96 13.27 6.21 9.39
C VAL A 96 13.00 5.08 10.39
N GLU A 97 12.22 4.08 10.00
CA GLU A 97 11.93 2.90 10.83
C GLU A 97 13.20 2.09 11.14
N ALA A 98 14.06 1.86 10.14
CA ALA A 98 15.34 1.20 10.32
C ALA A 98 16.26 1.99 11.27
N GLY A 99 16.39 3.30 11.08
CA GLY A 99 17.17 4.16 11.97
C GLY A 99 16.66 4.13 13.42
N THR A 100 15.33 4.14 13.59
CA THR A 100 14.71 4.03 14.92
C THR A 100 15.01 2.68 15.58
N ARG A 101 14.92 1.58 14.84
CA ARG A 101 15.27 0.24 15.33
C ARG A 101 16.74 0.16 15.71
N ILE A 102 17.65 0.71 14.90
CA ILE A 102 19.09 0.75 15.22
C ILE A 102 19.34 1.50 16.53
N VAL A 103 18.70 2.65 16.75
CA VAL A 103 18.81 3.40 18.01
C VAL A 103 18.27 2.58 19.19
N GLN A 104 17.11 1.92 19.03
CA GLN A 104 16.54 1.05 20.06
C GLN A 104 17.47 -0.11 20.41
N TYR A 105 18.09 -0.75 19.42
CA TYR A 105 19.08 -1.80 19.66
C TYR A 105 20.33 -1.26 20.36
N GLY A 106 20.78 -0.05 20.05
CA GLY A 106 21.90 0.60 20.74
C GLY A 106 21.65 0.81 22.24
N TYR A 107 20.41 1.18 22.62
CA TYR A 107 20.03 1.25 24.03
C TYR A 107 19.78 -0.13 24.66
N GLY A 108 19.15 -1.07 23.93
CA GLY A 108 18.85 -2.42 24.43
C GLY A 108 20.06 -3.35 24.57
N ALA A 109 21.14 -3.11 23.80
CA ALA A 109 22.41 -3.83 23.95
C ALA A 109 23.13 -3.51 25.27
N ALA A 110 22.71 -2.48 26.01
CA ALA A 110 23.14 -2.28 27.39
C ALA A 110 22.58 -3.35 28.35
N ASP A 111 21.48 -4.03 27.98
CA ASP A 111 20.77 -4.99 28.84
C ASP A 111 20.90 -6.45 28.38
N ALA A 112 21.40 -6.74 27.17
CA ALA A 112 21.54 -8.11 26.66
C ALA A 112 22.83 -8.30 25.85
N GLN A 113 23.84 -8.91 26.49
CA GLN A 113 25.06 -9.37 25.83
C GLN A 113 24.74 -10.38 24.69
N GLY A 114 25.09 -10.03 23.46
CA GLY A 114 25.68 -11.00 22.51
C GLY A 114 24.88 -11.47 21.29
N ALA A 115 23.60 -11.13 21.13
CA ALA A 115 22.79 -11.66 20.01
C ALA A 115 22.26 -10.61 19.00
N ALA A 116 22.42 -9.31 19.26
CA ALA A 116 21.65 -8.26 18.57
C ALA A 116 22.21 -7.80 17.21
N VAL A 117 23.37 -8.29 16.76
CA VAL A 117 24.10 -7.69 15.62
C VAL A 117 23.74 -8.31 14.26
N ASP A 118 23.29 -9.58 14.23
CA ASP A 118 23.01 -10.31 12.99
C ASP A 118 21.65 -9.99 12.34
N GLU A 119 20.73 -9.31 13.04
CA GLU A 119 19.43 -8.91 12.45
C GLU A 119 19.50 -7.65 11.56
N VAL A 120 20.68 -7.03 11.45
CA VAL A 120 20.86 -5.73 10.77
C VAL A 120 21.37 -5.86 9.34
N VAL A 121 21.85 -7.04 8.91
CA VAL A 121 22.44 -7.28 7.57
C VAL A 121 21.57 -8.17 6.71
#